data_AF-A0A845ZUV8-F1
#
_entry.id   AF-A0A845ZUV8-F1
#
_cell.length_a   1.000
_cell.length_b   1.000
_cell.length_c   1.000
_cell.angle_alpha   90.00
_cell.angle_beta   90.00
_cell.angle_gamma   90.00
#
_symmetry.space_group_name_H-M   'P 1'
#
loop_
_entity.id
_entity.type
_entity.pdbx_description
1 polymer ?
#
loop_
_entity_poly.entity_id
_entity_poly.type
_entity_poly.pdbx_seq_one_letter_code
_entity_poly.pdbx_strand_id
1 'polypeptide(L)'
;MQYEPRTISDYYRQRSRLVWGRRIALVGALITFSIRLAWDFVTGSLTQNQPQRAWEFREKLTELGPTFIKLGQILSCRPDIVPPIYLEELTKLQDQLPPFPNHIAYQLIQEELGDNYNNIYGSLSDKPVAAASLGQVYKGTLKTGEMVAVKVQRPGLVECISLDIYILRKIAAWAQESISFVHSDLVA
;
A
#
# COMPACT_ATOMS: atom_id res chain seq x y z
N MET A 1 9.76 10.05 -10.70
CA MET A 1 10.77 10.33 -9.64
C MET A 1 11.60 9.08 -9.42
N GLN A 2 12.92 9.13 -9.57
CA GLN A 2 13.80 8.06 -9.10
C GLN A 2 13.86 8.09 -7.56
N TYR A 3 13.90 6.93 -6.93
CA TYR A 3 13.91 6.84 -5.46
C TYR A 3 15.28 7.25 -4.91
N GLU A 4 15.36 8.46 -4.37
CA GLU A 4 16.52 8.92 -3.60
C GLU A 4 16.07 9.38 -2.20
N PRO A 5 16.56 8.77 -1.11
CA PRO A 5 16.13 9.08 0.26
C PRO A 5 16.23 10.56 0.66
N ARG A 6 17.26 11.26 0.18
CA ARG A 6 17.50 12.67 0.49
C ARG A 6 16.48 13.57 -0.21
N THR A 7 16.27 13.36 -1.50
CA THR A 7 15.27 14.09 -2.32
C THR A 7 13.84 13.95 -1.78
N ILE A 8 13.45 12.77 -1.30
CA ILE A 8 12.13 12.56 -0.66
C ILE A 8 11.99 13.36 0.65
N SER A 9 13.04 13.35 1.48
CA SER A 9 13.04 14.10 2.74
C SER A 9 12.86 15.59 2.49
N ASP A 10 13.58 16.15 1.52
CA ASP A 10 13.53 17.58 1.23
C ASP A 10 12.19 17.99 0.60
N TYR A 11 11.64 17.15 -0.27
CA TYR A 11 10.32 17.33 -0.88
C TYR A 11 9.18 17.33 0.15
N TYR A 12 9.14 16.35 1.06
CA TYR A 12 8.06 16.25 2.06
C TYR A 12 8.27 17.12 3.30
N ARG A 13 9.51 17.57 3.59
CA ARG A 13 9.77 18.55 4.65
C ARG A 13 9.04 19.87 4.38
N GLN A 14 8.94 20.29 3.12
CA GLN A 14 8.27 21.53 2.71
C GLN A 14 6.74 21.37 2.59
N ARG A 15 6.23 20.14 2.43
CA ARG A 15 4.79 19.84 2.26
C ARG A 15 4.14 19.29 3.53
N SER A 16 4.26 20.04 4.62
CA SER A 16 3.82 19.63 5.96
C SER A 16 2.34 19.23 6.05
N ARG A 17 1.45 19.87 5.29
CA ARG A 17 0.00 19.56 5.29
C ARG A 17 -0.31 18.16 4.79
N LEU A 18 0.33 17.72 3.69
CA LEU A 18 0.14 16.37 3.15
C LEU A 18 0.65 15.31 4.13
N VAL A 19 1.79 15.56 4.76
CA VAL A 19 2.36 14.69 5.78
C VAL A 19 1.45 14.60 7.01
N TRP A 20 0.95 15.73 7.49
CA TRP A 20 0.03 15.77 8.64
C TRP A 20 -1.28 15.06 8.36
N GLY A 21 -1.91 15.31 7.21
CA GLY A 21 -3.13 14.62 6.81
C GLY A 21 -2.94 13.11 6.74
N ARG A 22 -1.82 12.65 6.15
CA ARG A 22 -1.51 11.23 6.08
C ARG A 22 -1.23 10.63 7.47
N ARG A 23 -0.51 11.32 8.35
CA ARG A 23 -0.29 10.87 9.74
C ARG A 23 -1.59 10.72 10.51
N ILE A 24 -2.50 11.69 10.40
CA ILE A 24 -3.82 11.62 11.03
C ILE A 24 -4.59 10.40 10.52
N ALA A 25 -4.55 10.12 9.21
CA ALA A 25 -5.20 8.93 8.66
C ALA A 25 -4.60 7.63 9.21
N LEU A 26 -3.27 7.50 9.25
CA LEU A 26 -2.59 6.32 9.80
C LEU A 26 -2.91 6.12 11.29
N VAL A 27 -2.77 7.18 12.09
CA VAL A 27 -3.03 7.13 13.53
C VAL A 27 -4.51 6.89 13.81
N GLY A 28 -5.42 7.52 13.07
CA GLY A 28 -6.86 7.29 13.19
C GLY A 28 -7.25 5.85 12.86
N ALA A 29 -6.66 5.26 11.81
CA ALA A 29 -6.88 3.85 11.47
C ALA A 29 -6.42 2.91 12.60
N LEU A 30 -5.27 3.18 13.21
CA LEU A 30 -4.76 2.43 14.36
C LEU A 30 -5.62 2.62 15.60
N ILE A 31 -5.92 3.86 16.00
CA ILE A 31 -6.73 4.18 17.18
C ILE A 31 -8.10 3.52 17.10
N THR A 32 -8.79 3.64 15.97
CA THR A 32 -10.13 3.04 15.81
C THR A 32 -10.09 1.51 15.85
N PHE A 33 -9.02 0.88 15.36
CA PHE A 33 -8.83 -0.57 15.50
C PHE A 33 -8.52 -0.96 16.95
N SER A 34 -7.60 -0.25 17.60
CA SER A 34 -7.19 -0.49 18.99
C SER A 34 -8.33 -0.30 19.98
N ILE A 35 -9.18 0.72 19.81
CA ILE A 35 -10.37 0.93 20.65
C ILE A 35 -11.32 -0.27 20.55
N ARG A 36 -11.56 -0.78 19.34
CA ARG A 36 -12.42 -1.95 19.12
C ARG A 36 -11.82 -3.21 19.74
N LEU A 37 -10.52 -3.40 19.60
CA LEU A 37 -9.82 -4.54 20.22
C LEU A 37 -9.81 -4.45 21.75
N ALA A 38 -9.60 -3.25 22.30
CA ALA A 38 -9.65 -3.00 23.74
C ALA A 38 -11.06 -3.22 24.30
N TRP A 39 -12.09 -2.83 23.54
CA TRP A 39 -13.47 -3.12 23.91
C TRP A 39 -13.70 -4.63 24.00
N ASP A 40 -13.32 -5.39 22.97
CA ASP A 40 -13.45 -6.85 22.99
C ASP A 40 -12.65 -7.51 24.12
N PHE A 41 -11.48 -6.94 24.46
CA PHE A 41 -10.67 -7.38 25.59
C PHE A 41 -11.40 -7.18 26.93
N VAL A 42 -11.98 -5.99 27.15
CA VAL A 42 -12.71 -5.66 28.38
C VAL A 42 -14.00 -6.46 28.51
N THR A 43 -14.71 -6.73 27.40
CA THR A 43 -15.94 -7.54 27.41
C THR A 43 -15.68 -9.05 27.43
N GLY A 44 -14.41 -9.49 27.35
CA GLY A 44 -14.06 -10.91 27.26
C GLY A 44 -14.50 -11.59 25.95
N SER A 45 -14.80 -10.81 24.91
CA SER A 45 -15.36 -11.29 23.63
C SER A 45 -14.30 -11.46 22.53
N LEU A 46 -13.00 -11.42 22.87
CA LEU A 46 -11.89 -11.48 21.91
C LEU A 46 -11.94 -12.67 20.96
N THR A 47 -12.19 -13.87 21.50
CA THR A 47 -12.26 -15.11 20.71
C THR A 47 -13.50 -15.14 19.82
N GLN A 48 -14.64 -14.65 20.34
CA GLN A 48 -15.89 -14.59 19.60
C GLN A 48 -15.82 -13.60 18.42
N ASN A 49 -15.19 -12.44 18.63
CA ASN A 49 -15.10 -11.37 17.63
C ASN A 49 -13.89 -11.50 16.70
N GLN A 50 -13.04 -12.52 16.89
CA GLN A 50 -11.80 -12.71 16.14
C GLN A 50 -11.98 -12.71 14.61
N PRO A 51 -13.00 -13.38 14.03
CA PRO A 51 -13.25 -13.32 12.58
C PRO A 51 -13.59 -11.92 12.09
N GLN A 52 -14.40 -11.18 12.84
CA GLN A 52 -14.75 -9.80 12.51
C GLN A 52 -13.52 -8.89 12.56
N ARG A 53 -12.65 -9.06 13.56
CA ARG A 53 -11.41 -8.27 13.68
C ARG A 53 -10.39 -8.59 12.58
N ALA A 54 -10.30 -9.83 12.14
CA ALA A 54 -9.48 -10.20 11.00
C ALA A 54 -9.96 -9.51 9.71
N TRP A 55 -11.27 -9.50 9.47
CA TRP A 55 -11.86 -8.78 8.33
C TRP A 55 -11.61 -7.27 8.41
N GLU A 56 -11.85 -6.66 9.57
CA GLU A 56 -11.60 -5.22 9.77
C GLU A 56 -10.12 -4.84 9.61
N PHE A 57 -9.22 -5.72 10.04
CA PHE A 57 -7.78 -5.52 9.86
C PHE A 57 -7.43 -5.47 8.37
N ARG A 58 -7.92 -6.44 7.59
CA ARG A 58 -7.74 -6.48 6.14
C ARG A 58 -8.32 -5.24 5.46
N GLU A 59 -9.55 -4.84 5.81
CA GLU A 59 -10.18 -3.64 5.24
C GLU A 59 -9.38 -2.37 5.52
N LYS A 60 -8.87 -2.21 6.76
CA LYS A 60 -8.00 -1.08 7.10
C LYS A 60 -6.73 -1.07 6.26
N LEU A 61 -6.09 -2.21 6.02
CA LEU A 61 -4.92 -2.25 5.13
C LEU A 61 -5.28 -1.83 3.70
N THR A 62 -6.46 -2.23 3.20
CA THR A 62 -6.98 -1.81 1.90
C THR A 62 -7.24 -0.31 1.83
N GLU A 63 -7.93 0.25 2.83
CA GLU A 63 -8.24 1.69 2.94
C GLU A 63 -6.98 2.55 3.06
N LEU A 64 -5.98 2.06 3.80
CA LEU A 64 -4.68 2.73 3.93
C LEU A 64 -3.91 2.74 2.61
N GLY A 65 -4.19 1.80 1.71
CA GLY A 65 -3.71 1.83 0.34
C GLY A 65 -2.44 1.01 0.08
N PRO A 66 -1.75 1.24 -1.05
CA PRO A 66 -0.80 0.29 -1.64
C PRO A 66 0.34 -0.18 -0.74
N THR A 67 0.91 0.71 0.08
CA THR A 67 1.97 0.36 1.03
C THR A 67 1.48 -0.69 2.03
N PHE A 68 0.28 -0.50 2.58
CA PHE A 68 -0.29 -1.35 3.63
C PHE A 68 -0.92 -2.63 3.06
N ILE A 69 -1.49 -2.57 1.86
CA ILE A 69 -1.83 -3.79 1.10
C ILE A 69 -0.58 -4.66 0.92
N LYS A 70 0.56 -4.06 0.54
CA LYS A 70 1.82 -4.81 0.38
C LYS A 70 2.32 -5.39 1.69
N LEU A 71 2.19 -4.67 2.81
CA LEU A 71 2.49 -5.20 4.15
C LEU A 71 1.58 -6.40 4.48
N GLY A 72 0.27 -6.30 4.22
CA GLY A 72 -0.66 -7.42 4.41
C GLY A 72 -0.31 -8.65 3.56
N GLN A 73 0.11 -8.44 2.31
CA GLN A 73 0.62 -9.52 1.45
C GLN A 73 1.90 -10.18 1.99
N ILE A 74 2.80 -9.40 2.61
CA ILE A 74 4.00 -9.96 3.24
C ILE A 74 3.63 -10.77 4.48
N LEU A 75 2.69 -10.27 5.29
CA LEU A 75 2.21 -10.95 6.48
C LEU A 75 1.46 -12.26 6.15
N SER A 76 0.69 -12.33 5.06
CA SER A 76 0.04 -13.59 4.65
C SER A 76 1.01 -14.68 4.21
N CYS A 77 2.26 -14.33 3.88
CA CYS A 77 3.31 -15.31 3.61
C CYS A 77 4.06 -15.77 4.88
N ARG A 78 3.72 -15.25 6.06
CA ARG A 78 4.39 -15.52 7.34
C ARG A 78 3.41 -16.05 8.38
N PRO A 79 2.99 -17.33 8.28
CA PRO A 79 2.04 -17.94 9.22
C PRO A 79 2.57 -18.06 10.64
N ASP A 80 3.87 -17.84 10.86
CA ASP A 80 4.51 -17.75 12.16
C ASP A 80 4.24 -16.42 12.90
N ILE A 81 3.75 -15.39 12.18
CA ILE A 81 3.59 -14.03 12.73
C ILE A 81 2.12 -13.71 13.03
N VAL A 82 1.17 -14.29 12.30
CA VAL A 82 -0.26 -13.95 12.38
C VAL A 82 -1.13 -15.17 12.68
N PRO A 83 -2.20 -15.03 13.49
CA PRO A 83 -3.13 -16.13 13.74
C PRO A 83 -3.81 -16.64 12.45
N PRO A 84 -4.21 -17.93 12.37
CA PRO A 84 -4.79 -18.52 11.16
C PRO A 84 -5.98 -17.73 10.58
N ILE A 85 -6.89 -17.24 11.42
CA ILE A 85 -8.06 -16.45 11.01
C ILE A 85 -7.65 -15.14 10.30
N TYR A 86 -6.55 -14.52 10.75
CA TYR A 86 -6.01 -13.33 10.09
C TYR A 86 -5.29 -13.69 8.78
N LEU A 87 -4.59 -14.83 8.74
CA LEU A 87 -3.95 -15.33 7.52
C LEU A 87 -4.96 -15.53 6.39
N GLU A 88 -6.12 -16.11 6.70
CA GLU A 88 -7.21 -16.33 5.73
C GLU A 88 -7.70 -15.01 5.12
N GLU A 89 -7.89 -13.97 5.95
CA GLU A 89 -8.29 -12.65 5.45
C GLU A 89 -7.18 -11.94 4.67
N LEU A 90 -5.92 -12.03 5.14
CA LEU A 90 -4.78 -11.41 4.48
C LEU A 90 -4.42 -12.08 3.15
N THR A 91 -4.74 -13.36 2.97
CA THR A 91 -4.55 -14.07 1.69
C THR A 91 -5.44 -13.46 0.61
N LYS A 92 -6.61 -12.94 0.96
CA LYS A 92 -7.51 -12.24 0.02
C LYS A 92 -6.90 -10.93 -0.52
N LEU A 93 -5.88 -10.37 0.14
CA LEU A 93 -5.12 -9.22 -0.41
C LEU A 93 -4.18 -9.63 -1.56
N GLN A 94 -3.96 -10.93 -1.77
CA GLN A 94 -3.19 -11.45 -2.91
C GLN A 94 -4.05 -11.54 -4.17
N ASP A 95 -5.38 -11.54 -4.03
CA ASP A 95 -6.33 -11.59 -5.15
C ASP A 95 -6.30 -10.30 -6.00
N GLN A 96 -6.85 -10.40 -7.21
CA GLN A 96 -6.90 -9.29 -8.16
C GLN A 96 -7.69 -8.12 -7.57
N LEU A 97 -7.01 -7.00 -7.37
CA LEU A 97 -7.68 -5.76 -6.97
C LEU A 97 -8.52 -5.22 -8.13
N PRO A 98 -9.61 -4.47 -7.84
CA PRO A 98 -10.40 -3.87 -8.89
C PRO A 98 -9.54 -2.97 -9.79
N PRO A 99 -9.73 -3.05 -11.13
CA PRO A 99 -9.04 -2.19 -12.07
C PRO A 99 -9.48 -0.73 -11.87
N PHE A 100 -8.57 0.21 -12.10
CA PHE A 100 -8.91 1.63 -12.24
C PHE A 100 -9.35 1.93 -13.70
N PRO A 101 -10.09 3.02 -13.96
CA PRO A 101 -10.63 3.30 -15.28
C PRO A 101 -9.56 3.35 -16.39
N ASN A 102 -9.83 2.74 -17.54
CA ASN A 102 -8.87 2.66 -18.66
C ASN A 102 -8.46 4.03 -19.22
N HIS A 103 -9.34 5.02 -19.21
CA HIS A 103 -9.00 6.36 -19.70
C HIS A 103 -7.84 6.97 -18.91
N ILE A 104 -7.77 6.70 -17.60
CA ILE A 104 -6.64 7.11 -16.75
C ILE A 104 -5.39 6.34 -17.17
N ALA A 105 -5.51 5.03 -17.45
CA ALA A 105 -4.36 4.22 -17.88
C ALA A 105 -3.78 4.71 -19.21
N TYR A 106 -4.63 5.04 -20.18
CA TYR A 106 -4.21 5.56 -21.48
C TYR A 106 -3.58 6.95 -21.37
N GLN A 107 -4.12 7.79 -20.48
CA GLN A 107 -3.50 9.08 -20.18
C GLN A 107 -2.11 8.91 -19.57
N LEU A 108 -1.92 8.00 -18.60
CA LEU A 108 -0.60 7.73 -18.02
C LEU A 108 0.40 7.21 -19.05
N ILE A 109 -0.03 6.30 -19.94
CA ILE A 109 0.81 5.83 -21.06
C ILE A 109 1.26 7.02 -21.91
N GLN A 110 0.34 7.93 -22.25
CA GLN A 110 0.64 9.10 -23.07
C GLN A 110 1.57 10.09 -22.36
N GLU A 111 1.38 10.33 -21.07
CA GLU A 111 2.23 11.21 -20.27
C GLU A 111 3.66 10.66 -20.14
N GLU A 112 3.83 9.35 -19.98
CA GLU A 112 5.14 8.73 -19.81
C GLU A 112 5.88 8.50 -21.13
N LEU A 113 5.17 8.14 -22.20
CA LEU A 113 5.76 7.80 -23.50
C LEU A 113 5.70 8.95 -24.52
N GLY A 114 4.98 10.03 -24.22
CA GLY A 114 4.94 11.26 -25.01
C GLY A 114 4.01 11.23 -26.24
N ASP A 115 3.26 10.14 -26.46
CA ASP A 115 2.35 10.00 -27.60
C ASP A 115 1.12 9.14 -27.22
N ASN A 116 0.06 9.22 -28.01
CA ASN A 116 -1.14 8.43 -27.80
C ASN A 116 -0.84 6.93 -27.90
N TYR A 117 -1.45 6.12 -27.03
CA TYR A 117 -1.23 4.66 -27.02
C TYR A 117 -1.52 4.00 -28.38
N ASN A 118 -2.44 4.53 -29.18
CA ASN A 118 -2.76 4.03 -30.53
C ASN A 118 -1.63 4.26 -31.56
N ASN A 119 -0.75 5.23 -31.32
CA ASN A 119 0.42 5.49 -32.17
C ASN A 119 1.60 4.59 -31.77
N ILE A 120 1.72 4.30 -30.47
CA ILE A 120 2.80 3.49 -29.89
C ILE A 120 2.56 1.98 -30.11
N TYR A 121 1.35 1.51 -29.83
CA TYR A 121 1.00 0.09 -29.92
C TYR A 121 0.20 -0.20 -31.20
N GLY A 122 0.42 -1.37 -31.79
CA GLY A 122 -0.43 -1.92 -32.85
C GLY A 122 -1.84 -2.23 -32.38
N SER A 123 -1.96 -2.79 -31.17
CA SER A 123 -3.24 -2.92 -30.48
C SER A 123 -3.02 -3.00 -28.97
N LEU A 124 -4.05 -2.66 -28.21
CA LEU A 124 -4.10 -2.81 -26.76
C LEU A 124 -5.50 -3.30 -26.37
N SER A 125 -5.59 -4.20 -25.40
CA SER A 125 -6.87 -4.79 -24.99
C SER A 125 -7.78 -3.75 -24.31
N ASP A 126 -9.07 -3.76 -24.63
CA ASP A 126 -10.07 -2.85 -24.01
C ASP A 126 -10.26 -3.10 -22.52
N LYS A 127 -9.84 -4.26 -22.01
CA LYS A 127 -9.87 -4.59 -20.59
C LYS A 127 -8.48 -5.04 -20.15
N PRO A 128 -8.07 -4.74 -18.91
CA PRO A 128 -6.85 -5.29 -18.35
C PRO A 128 -6.97 -6.82 -18.26
N VAL A 129 -5.89 -7.52 -18.53
CA VAL A 129 -5.79 -8.97 -18.31
C VAL A 129 -5.54 -9.32 -16.84
N ALA A 130 -4.98 -8.37 -16.08
CA ALA A 130 -4.77 -8.49 -14.64
C ALA A 130 -4.72 -7.11 -13.99
N ALA A 131 -5.18 -7.03 -12.74
CA ALA A 131 -5.05 -5.84 -11.90
C ALA A 131 -4.53 -6.22 -10.51
N ALA A 132 -3.57 -5.44 -10.01
CA ALA A 132 -2.89 -5.69 -8.75
C ALA A 132 -2.67 -4.39 -7.95
N SER A 133 -2.03 -4.50 -6.79
CA SER A 133 -1.75 -3.37 -5.88
C SER A 133 -0.92 -2.24 -6.48
N LEU A 134 -0.03 -2.55 -7.43
CA LEU A 134 0.87 -1.56 -8.04
C LEU A 134 0.42 -1.07 -9.42
N GLY A 135 -0.54 -1.72 -10.06
CA GLY A 135 -0.88 -1.40 -11.44
C GLY A 135 -1.84 -2.38 -12.08
N GLN A 136 -2.08 -2.17 -13.37
CA GLN A 136 -2.85 -3.04 -14.24
C GLN A 136 -2.00 -3.50 -15.41
N VAL A 137 -2.31 -4.66 -15.96
CA VAL A 137 -1.61 -5.22 -17.13
C VAL A 137 -2.62 -5.35 -18.26
N TYR A 138 -2.24 -4.86 -19.43
CA TYR A 138 -2.99 -4.98 -20.68
C TYR A 138 -2.24 -5.90 -21.62
N LYS A 139 -2.98 -6.65 -22.44
CA LYS A 139 -2.39 -7.39 -23.55
C LYS A 139 -2.32 -6.45 -24.75
N GLY A 140 -1.17 -6.36 -25.39
CA GLY A 140 -1.02 -5.54 -26.59
C GLY A 140 -0.11 -6.19 -27.62
N THR A 141 -0.02 -5.52 -28.75
CA THR A 141 0.90 -5.87 -29.84
C THR A 141 1.65 -4.60 -30.24
N LEU A 142 2.96 -4.67 -30.48
CA LEU A 142 3.72 -3.56 -31.03
C LEU A 142 3.40 -3.36 -32.51
N LYS A 143 3.75 -2.19 -33.08
CA LYS A 143 3.66 -1.95 -34.53
C LYS A 143 4.53 -2.93 -35.36
N THR A 144 5.57 -3.49 -34.73
CA THR A 144 6.44 -4.53 -35.29
C THR A 144 5.78 -5.92 -35.35
N GLY A 145 4.63 -6.12 -34.70
CA GLY A 145 3.90 -7.39 -34.65
C GLY A 145 4.17 -8.24 -33.41
N GLU A 146 5.09 -7.84 -32.54
CA GLU A 146 5.42 -8.58 -31.30
C GLU A 146 4.33 -8.43 -30.25
N MET A 147 3.95 -9.53 -29.58
CA MET A 147 3.02 -9.50 -28.46
C MET A 147 3.71 -9.02 -27.17
N VAL A 148 3.06 -8.10 -26.46
CA VAL A 148 3.58 -7.49 -25.24
C VAL A 148 2.54 -7.46 -24.12
N ALA A 149 3.02 -7.51 -22.88
CA ALA A 149 2.23 -7.21 -21.69
C ALA A 149 2.55 -5.77 -21.25
N VAL A 150 1.59 -4.87 -21.39
CA VAL A 150 1.76 -3.46 -21.04
C VAL A 150 1.28 -3.25 -19.62
N LYS A 151 2.20 -3.04 -18.68
CA LYS A 151 1.89 -2.79 -17.29
C LYS A 151 1.84 -1.29 -17.02
N VAL A 152 0.67 -0.80 -16.64
CA VAL A 152 0.43 0.60 -16.27
C VAL A 152 0.38 0.73 -14.76
N GLN A 153 1.23 1.61 -14.21
CA GLN A 153 1.26 1.87 -12.77
C GLN A 153 -0.04 2.55 -12.29
N ARG A 154 -0.48 2.29 -11.06
CA ARG A 154 -1.62 3.03 -10.48
C ARG A 154 -1.29 4.52 -10.37
N PRO A 155 -2.24 5.42 -10.68
CA PRO A 155 -2.02 6.86 -10.53
C PRO A 155 -1.70 7.23 -9.08
N GLY A 156 -0.75 8.15 -8.88
CA GLY A 156 -0.36 8.64 -7.54
C GLY A 156 0.35 7.62 -6.65
N LEU A 157 0.75 6.46 -7.21
CA LEU A 157 1.34 5.37 -6.44
C LEU A 157 2.69 5.76 -5.83
N VAL A 158 3.56 6.41 -6.62
CA VAL A 158 4.90 6.81 -6.18
C VAL A 158 4.82 7.83 -5.05
N GLU A 159 3.93 8.81 -5.17
CA GLU A 159 3.68 9.83 -4.16
C GLU A 159 3.17 9.18 -2.87
N CYS A 160 2.19 8.28 -2.96
CA CYS A 160 1.63 7.59 -1.80
C CYS A 160 2.69 6.75 -1.07
N ILE A 161 3.42 5.89 -1.81
CA ILE A 161 4.45 5.02 -1.23
C ILE A 161 5.60 5.85 -0.66
N SER A 162 6.06 6.88 -1.37
CA SER A 162 7.17 7.72 -0.90
C SER A 162 6.82 8.47 0.38
N LEU A 163 5.57 8.95 0.49
CA LEU A 163 5.07 9.59 1.70
C LEU A 163 5.00 8.61 2.88
N ASP A 164 4.48 7.40 2.65
CA ASP A 164 4.40 6.38 3.70
C ASP A 164 5.79 5.94 4.17
N ILE A 165 6.73 5.69 3.25
CA ILE A 165 8.12 5.37 3.59
C ILE A 165 8.77 6.51 4.38
N TYR A 166 8.52 7.76 4.00
CA TYR A 166 9.02 8.92 4.75
C TYR A 166 8.50 8.93 6.19
N ILE A 167 7.21 8.69 6.40
CA ILE A 167 6.60 8.62 7.74
C ILE A 167 7.18 7.44 8.53
N LEU A 168 7.24 6.25 7.94
CA LEU A 168 7.77 5.04 8.58
C LEU A 168 9.24 5.20 9.00
N ARG A 169 10.06 5.85 8.18
CA ARG A 169 11.46 6.17 8.53
C ARG A 169 11.57 7.08 9.74
N LYS A 170 10.70 8.09 9.85
CA LYS A 170 10.65 8.98 11.02
C LYS A 170 10.25 8.24 12.29
N ILE A 171 9.26 7.34 12.18
CA ILE A 171 8.84 6.48 13.30
C ILE A 171 9.96 5.52 13.69
N ALA A 172 10.63 4.88 12.72
CA ALA A 172 11.73 3.95 12.98
C ALA A 172 12.92 4.65 13.67
N ALA A 173 13.30 5.85 13.20
CA ALA A 173 14.35 6.64 13.84
C ALA A 173 13.98 7.02 15.29
N TRP A 174 12.76 7.49 15.50
CA TRP A 174 12.24 7.81 16.84
C TRP A 174 12.19 6.57 17.76
N ALA A 175 11.76 5.42 17.23
CA ALA A 175 11.71 4.16 17.97
C ALA A 175 13.11 3.68 18.35
N GLN A 176 14.10 3.81 17.46
CA GLN A 176 15.49 3.47 17.75
C GLN A 176 16.05 4.34 18.88
N GLU A 177 15.82 5.66 18.84
CA GLU A 177 16.21 6.59 19.90
C GLU A 177 15.52 6.24 21.23
N SER A 178 14.21 6.00 21.20
CA SER A 178 13.40 5.73 22.41
C SER A 178 13.70 4.36 23.04
N ILE A 179 13.91 3.32 22.22
CA ILE A 179 14.24 1.97 22.70
C ILE A 179 15.67 1.89 23.23
N SER A 180 16.60 2.66 22.65
CA SER A 180 17.98 2.78 23.17
C SER A 180 18.04 3.47 24.53
N PHE A 181 17.13 4.41 24.78
CA PHE A 181 16.98 5.06 26.08
C PHE A 181 16.54 4.06 27.17
N VAL A 182 15.60 3.15 26.85
CA VAL A 182 15.09 2.14 27.81
C VAL A 182 16.13 1.08 28.20
N HIS A 183 17.07 0.73 27.31
CA HIS A 183 18.16 -0.21 27.66
C HIS A 183 19.28 0.42 28.50
N SER A 184 19.38 1.76 28.54
CA SER A 184 20.42 2.44 29.33
C SER A 184 20.04 2.59 30.81
N ASP A 185 18.75 2.70 31.14
CA ASP A 185 18.26 2.87 32.52
C ASP A 185 18.13 1.57 33.33
N LEU A 186 18.35 0.40 32.72
CA LEU A 186 18.29 -0.92 33.39
C LEU A 186 19.66 -1.46 33.84
N VAL A 187 20.74 -0.69 33.64
CA VAL A 187 22.11 -1.07 34.02
C VAL A 187 22.73 -0.08 35.05
N ALA A 188 21.92 0.79 35.66
CA ALA A 188 22.37 1.69 36.73
C ALA A 188 22.01 1.18 38.13
#